data_AF-V6LSU4-F1
#
_entry.id   AF-V6LSU4-F1
#
_cell.length_a   1.000
_cell.length_b   1.000
_cell.length_c   1.000
_cell.angle_alpha   90.00
_cell.angle_beta   90.00
_cell.angle_gamma   90.00
#
_symmetry.space_group_name_H-M   'P 1'
#
loop_
_entity.id
_entity.type
_entity.pdbx_description
1 polymer ?
#
loop_
_entity_poly.entity_id
_entity_poly.type
_entity_poly.pdbx_seq_one_letter_code
_entity_poly.pdbx_strand_id
1 'polypeptide(L)'
;MPRQFICLDWVKGRCSGDDCPRYHNIPDLNFEKDLLLIHDCFGRQRPYEIDKKGNNIGSFSLDSKSIRIYNFKKSIEFKSEHVCDQQNGFLIITFDLRAASEYYRELLKANNIKVQWQIR
;
A
#
# COMPACT_ATOMS: atom_id res chain seq x y z
N MET A 1 -23.10 -6.95 5.12
CA MET A 1 -21.95 -6.71 6.02
C MET A 1 -21.07 -5.63 5.41
N PRO A 2 -20.53 -4.67 6.19
CA PRO A 2 -19.61 -3.68 5.63
C PRO A 2 -18.39 -4.38 5.05
N ARG A 3 -17.97 -3.99 3.84
CA ARG A 3 -16.88 -4.61 3.08
C ARG A 3 -15.53 -4.25 3.70
N GLN A 4 -15.15 -4.80 4.85
CA GLN A 4 -14.05 -4.28 5.69
C GLN A 4 -12.67 -4.08 5.03
N PHE A 5 -12.40 -4.70 3.88
CA PHE A 5 -11.08 -4.66 3.22
C PHE A 5 -11.17 -4.32 1.74
N ILE A 6 -10.09 -3.75 1.20
CA ILE A 6 -9.92 -3.47 -0.22
C ILE A 6 -9.74 -4.77 -1.00
N CYS A 7 -10.26 -4.79 -2.23
CA CYS A 7 -10.05 -5.88 -3.16
C CYS A 7 -8.64 -5.82 -3.76
N LEU A 8 -7.77 -6.75 -3.36
CA LEU A 8 -6.43 -6.85 -3.92
C LEU A 8 -6.44 -7.13 -5.43
N ASP A 9 -7.41 -7.90 -5.91
CA ASP A 9 -7.54 -8.19 -7.34
C ASP A 9 -8.00 -6.98 -8.13
N TRP A 10 -8.82 -6.11 -7.55
CA TRP A 10 -9.19 -4.83 -8.17
C TRP A 10 -7.96 -3.93 -8.32
N VAL A 11 -7.15 -3.80 -7.27
CA VAL A 11 -5.88 -3.05 -7.30
C VAL A 11 -4.92 -3.59 -8.36
N LYS A 12 -4.96 -4.91 -8.62
CA LYS A 12 -4.14 -5.58 -9.63
C LYS A 12 -4.78 -5.61 -11.02
N GLY A 13 -5.97 -5.05 -11.21
CA GLY A 13 -6.70 -5.06 -12.49
C GLY A 13 -7.22 -6.44 -12.91
N ARG A 14 -7.47 -7.34 -11.94
CA ARG A 14 -7.92 -8.73 -12.16
C ARG A 14 -9.32 -9.03 -11.62
N CYS A 15 -9.98 -8.07 -10.98
CA CYS A 15 -11.34 -8.26 -10.45
C CYS A 15 -12.39 -7.98 -11.53
N SER A 16 -13.42 -8.83 -11.62
CA SER A 16 -14.53 -8.69 -12.57
C SER A 16 -15.57 -7.62 -12.20
N GLY A 17 -15.60 -7.17 -10.94
CA GLY A 17 -16.46 -6.05 -10.52
C GLY A 17 -17.85 -6.43 -10.00
N ASP A 18 -18.56 -7.33 -10.68
CA ASP A 18 -20.03 -7.42 -10.62
C ASP A 18 -20.63 -7.73 -9.24
N ASP A 19 -19.92 -8.45 -8.36
CA ASP A 19 -20.39 -8.73 -6.98
C ASP A 19 -19.23 -8.87 -5.99
N CYS A 20 -18.18 -8.06 -6.15
CA CYS A 20 -17.03 -8.19 -5.27
C CYS A 20 -17.39 -7.85 -3.81
N PRO A 21 -17.15 -8.73 -2.83
CA PRO A 21 -17.47 -8.49 -1.42
C PRO A 21 -16.49 -7.51 -0.74
N ARG A 22 -15.57 -6.90 -1.50
CA ARG A 22 -14.50 -6.01 -1.02
C ARG A 22 -14.63 -4.61 -1.60
N TYR A 23 -13.98 -3.63 -0.99
CA TYR A 23 -14.00 -2.24 -1.49
C TYR A 23 -13.19 -2.09 -2.77
N HIS A 24 -13.75 -1.36 -3.74
CA HIS A 24 -13.12 -0.94 -5.01
C HIS A 24 -12.90 0.57 -4.99
N ASN A 25 -12.18 1.04 -3.99
CA ASN A 25 -11.84 2.45 -3.89
C ASN A 25 -10.43 2.62 -3.31
N ILE A 26 -9.86 3.79 -3.52
CA ILE A 26 -8.63 4.21 -2.86
C ILE A 26 -8.97 4.42 -1.37
N PRO A 27 -8.14 3.94 -0.43
CA PRO A 27 -8.41 4.12 0.99
C PRO A 27 -8.42 5.61 1.35
N ASP A 28 -9.44 6.00 2.10
CA ASP A 28 -9.60 7.33 2.66
C ASP A 28 -9.42 7.32 4.18
N LEU A 29 -9.58 8.49 4.81
CA LEU A 29 -9.43 8.64 6.25
C LEU A 29 -10.46 7.82 7.04
N ASN A 30 -11.66 7.62 6.52
CA ASN A 30 -12.69 6.84 7.21
C ASN A 30 -12.34 5.35 7.18
N PHE A 31 -11.87 4.85 6.04
CA PHE A 31 -11.35 3.49 5.92
C PHE A 31 -10.17 3.22 6.86
N GLU A 32 -9.22 4.15 6.97
CA GLU A 32 -8.06 4.01 7.87
C GLU A 32 -8.49 3.88 9.34
N LYS A 33 -9.48 4.67 9.79
CA LYS A 33 -9.97 4.66 11.17
C LYS A 33 -10.55 3.32 11.59
N ASP A 34 -11.20 2.62 10.66
CA ASP A 34 -11.83 1.32 10.91
C ASP A 34 -10.85 0.14 10.73
N LEU A 35 -9.65 0.38 10.21
CA LEU A 35 -8.67 -0.66 9.89
C LEU A 35 -7.78 -0.98 11.09
N LEU A 36 -7.95 -2.19 11.65
CA LEU A 36 -7.10 -2.69 12.72
C LEU A 36 -5.61 -2.70 12.33
N LEU A 37 -4.73 -2.30 13.26
CA LEU A 37 -3.27 -2.25 13.04
C LEU A 37 -2.66 -3.60 12.68
N ILE A 38 -3.26 -4.71 13.12
CA ILE A 38 -2.77 -6.06 12.85
C ILE A 38 -3.04 -6.55 11.42
N HIS A 39 -3.89 -5.84 10.65
CA HIS A 39 -4.19 -6.17 9.26
C HIS A 39 -3.74 -5.04 8.33
N ASP A 40 -3.30 -5.39 7.13
CA ASP A 40 -3.19 -4.40 6.05
C ASP A 40 -4.57 -4.09 5.44
N CYS A 41 -4.65 -3.09 4.57
CA CYS A 41 -5.89 -2.67 3.91
C CYS A 41 -6.56 -3.77 3.07
N PHE A 42 -5.87 -4.89 2.80
CA PHE A 42 -6.39 -6.06 2.10
C PHE A 42 -6.81 -7.19 3.05
N GLY A 43 -6.71 -7.00 4.36
CA GLY A 43 -7.08 -7.99 5.38
C GLY A 43 -6.04 -9.07 5.62
N ARG A 44 -4.79 -8.90 5.16
CA ARG A 44 -3.69 -9.81 5.45
C ARG A 44 -3.08 -9.45 6.79
N GLN A 45 -2.79 -10.45 7.62
CA GLN A 45 -2.19 -10.22 8.94
C GLN A 45 -0.74 -9.74 8.83
N ARG A 46 -0.46 -8.54 9.33
CA ARG A 46 0.89 -7.95 9.37
C ARG A 46 1.75 -8.72 10.39
N PRO A 47 3.04 -8.97 10.10
CA PRO A 47 3.97 -9.50 11.10
C PRO A 47 4.36 -8.43 12.13
N TYR A 48 5.01 -8.85 13.23
CA TYR A 48 5.49 -7.93 14.25
C TYR A 48 6.54 -6.97 13.69
N GLU A 49 7.50 -7.45 12.91
CA GLU A 49 8.58 -6.64 12.32
C GLU A 49 8.55 -6.64 10.79
N ILE A 50 9.11 -5.57 10.19
CA ILE A 50 9.41 -5.55 8.76
C ILE A 50 10.61 -6.46 8.52
N ASP A 51 10.55 -7.30 7.49
CA ASP A 51 11.73 -8.11 7.14
C ASP A 51 12.91 -7.22 6.76
N LYS A 52 14.14 -7.74 6.90
CA LYS A 52 15.37 -6.97 6.62
C LYS A 52 15.46 -6.39 5.20
N LYS A 53 14.66 -6.89 4.25
CA LYS A 53 14.63 -6.45 2.86
C LYS A 53 13.45 -5.52 2.55
N GLY A 54 12.54 -5.26 3.49
CA GLY A 54 11.33 -4.46 3.28
C GLY A 54 10.30 -5.10 2.34
N ASN A 55 10.35 -6.43 2.17
CA ASN A 55 9.57 -7.13 1.13
C ASN A 55 8.23 -7.69 1.61
N ASN A 56 8.07 -7.91 2.91
CA ASN A 56 6.82 -8.38 3.52
C ASN A 56 5.68 -7.36 3.40
N ILE A 57 4.53 -7.65 4.00
CA ILE A 57 3.33 -6.80 3.88
C ILE A 57 3.31 -5.59 4.84
N GLY A 58 4.38 -5.36 5.61
CA GLY A 58 4.47 -4.30 6.60
C GLY A 58 4.76 -4.85 8.00
N SER A 59 4.49 -4.06 9.03
CA SER A 59 4.69 -4.41 10.43
C SER A 59 3.64 -3.73 11.29
N PHE A 60 3.05 -4.43 12.27
CA PHE A 60 2.16 -3.76 13.22
C PHE A 60 2.88 -3.07 14.39
N SER A 61 4.18 -3.33 14.62
CA SER A 61 4.98 -2.59 15.61
C SER A 61 5.58 -1.30 15.05
N LEU A 62 5.78 -1.23 13.72
CA LEU A 62 6.29 -0.09 12.98
C LEU A 62 5.28 0.33 11.93
N ASP A 63 4.53 1.38 12.23
CA ASP A 63 3.48 1.89 11.34
C ASP A 63 4.05 2.72 10.18
N SER A 64 4.83 2.06 9.33
CA SER A 64 5.49 2.70 8.19
C SER A 64 4.47 3.13 7.14
N LYS A 65 4.54 4.40 6.77
CA LYS A 65 3.77 5.00 5.66
C LYS A 65 4.65 5.31 4.45
N SER A 66 5.92 4.90 4.51
CA SER A 66 6.95 5.25 3.55
C SER A 66 7.38 4.04 2.74
N ILE A 67 7.37 4.17 1.42
CA ILE A 67 7.83 3.15 0.48
C ILE A 67 8.98 3.68 -0.37
N ARG A 68 9.95 2.83 -0.66
CA ARG A 68 11.02 3.07 -1.63
C ARG A 68 10.62 2.46 -2.97
N ILE A 69 10.68 3.23 -4.03
CA ILE A 69 10.51 2.72 -5.39
C ILE A 69 11.82 2.84 -6.18
N TYR A 70 12.10 1.82 -6.99
CA TYR A 70 13.27 1.72 -7.83
C TYR A 70 12.86 1.66 -9.30
N ASN A 71 13.75 2.08 -10.20
CA ASN A 71 13.55 2.01 -11.66
C ASN A 71 12.26 2.70 -12.14
N PHE A 72 11.96 3.89 -11.61
CA PHE A 72 10.80 4.65 -11.99
C PHE A 72 10.98 5.24 -13.40
N LYS A 73 10.31 4.65 -14.39
CA LYS A 73 10.29 5.10 -15.80
C LYS A 73 8.91 5.59 -16.27
N LYS A 74 7.85 5.32 -15.50
CA LYS A 74 6.46 5.68 -15.80
C LYS A 74 5.95 6.66 -14.77
N SER A 75 5.19 7.66 -15.19
CA SER A 75 4.40 8.50 -14.29
C SER A 75 3.25 7.67 -13.69
N ILE A 76 3.32 7.38 -12.39
CA ILE A 76 2.16 6.94 -11.63
C ILE A 76 1.59 8.16 -10.93
N GLU A 77 0.30 8.38 -11.14
CA GLU A 77 -0.45 9.39 -10.42
C GLU A 77 -0.92 8.80 -9.09
N PHE A 78 -0.56 9.46 -8.00
CA PHE A 78 -1.04 9.14 -6.66
C PHE A 78 -2.17 10.11 -6.32
N LYS A 79 -3.36 9.57 -6.02
CA LYS A 79 -4.55 10.36 -5.67
C LYS A 79 -4.72 10.59 -4.17
N SER A 80 -3.84 10.01 -3.34
CA SER A 80 -3.79 10.24 -1.90
C SER A 80 -2.71 11.27 -1.58
N GLU A 81 -2.83 11.96 -0.45
CA GLU A 81 -1.81 12.93 -0.03
C GLU A 81 -0.47 12.22 0.22
N HIS A 82 0.62 12.79 -0.29
CA HIS A 82 1.94 12.20 -0.20
C HIS A 82 3.04 13.24 -0.38
N VAL A 83 4.23 12.90 0.11
CA VAL A 83 5.46 13.63 -0.13
C VAL A 83 6.46 12.71 -0.83
N CYS A 84 7.16 13.26 -1.82
CA CYS A 84 8.16 12.59 -2.62
C CYS A 84 9.55 13.13 -2.28
N ASP A 85 10.49 12.24 -1.94
CA ASP A 85 11.90 12.57 -1.72
C ASP A 85 12.79 11.77 -2.68
N GLN A 86 13.32 12.47 -3.69
CA GLN A 86 14.13 11.87 -4.74
C GLN A 86 15.57 11.68 -4.25
N GLN A 87 16.03 10.43 -4.28
CA GLN A 87 17.39 10.05 -3.91
C GLN A 87 18.12 9.46 -5.13
N ASN A 88 19.44 9.32 -5.04
CA ASN A 88 20.21 8.67 -6.11
C ASN A 88 19.80 7.20 -6.24
N GLY A 89 19.13 6.86 -7.35
CA GLY A 89 18.74 5.49 -7.71
C GLY A 89 17.39 5.02 -7.18
N PHE A 90 16.68 5.82 -6.37
CA PHE A 90 15.33 5.50 -5.89
C PHE A 90 14.55 6.75 -5.48
N LEU A 91 13.23 6.62 -5.37
CA LEU A 91 12.34 7.65 -4.84
C LEU A 91 11.70 7.12 -3.56
N ILE A 92 11.69 7.93 -2.49
CA ILE A 92 10.90 7.65 -1.29
C ILE A 92 9.57 8.38 -1.42
N ILE A 93 8.47 7.65 -1.24
CA ILE A 93 7.14 8.22 -1.17
C ILE A 93 6.60 7.96 0.24
N THR A 94 6.18 9.02 0.92
CA THR A 94 5.55 8.96 2.24
C THR A 94 4.12 9.42 2.13
N PHE A 95 3.19 8.54 2.45
CA PHE A 95 1.75 8.83 2.46
C PHE A 95 1.29 9.35 3.82
N ASP A 96 0.20 10.09 3.82
CA ASP A 96 -0.52 10.52 5.02
C ASP A 96 -1.20 9.33 5.75
N LEU A 97 -1.74 8.40 4.98
CA LEU A 97 -2.43 7.19 5.43
C LEU A 97 -1.57 5.94 5.24
N ARG A 98 -1.65 5.03 6.21
CA ARG A 98 -0.97 3.74 6.15
C ARG A 98 -1.61 2.85 5.09
N ALA A 99 -2.95 2.78 5.07
CA ALA A 99 -3.71 2.05 4.07
C ALA A 99 -3.39 2.53 2.65
N ALA A 100 -3.15 3.85 2.45
CA ALA A 100 -2.70 4.37 1.16
C ALA A 100 -1.32 3.82 0.78
N SER A 101 -0.35 3.81 1.71
CA SER A 101 0.97 3.24 1.44
C SER A 101 0.91 1.75 1.08
N GLU A 102 0.08 0.97 1.78
CA GLU A 102 -0.14 -0.45 1.52
C GLU A 102 -0.82 -0.67 0.16
N TYR A 103 -1.83 0.15 -0.15
CA TYR A 103 -2.56 0.15 -1.42
C TYR A 103 -1.64 0.40 -2.60
N TYR A 104 -0.92 1.53 -2.59
CA TYR A 104 -0.06 1.92 -3.71
C TYR A 104 1.11 0.98 -3.86
N ARG A 105 1.60 0.38 -2.78
CA ARG A 105 2.64 -0.64 -2.85
C ARG A 105 2.20 -1.85 -3.67
N GLU A 106 0.99 -2.37 -3.48
CA GLU A 106 0.50 -3.49 -4.30
C GLU A 106 0.18 -3.05 -5.75
N LEU A 107 -0.31 -1.82 -5.95
CA LEU A 107 -0.51 -1.25 -7.29
C LEU A 107 0.81 -1.11 -8.06
N LEU A 108 1.87 -0.62 -7.42
CA LEU A 108 3.21 -0.49 -7.98
C LEU A 108 3.77 -1.86 -8.37
N LYS A 109 3.63 -2.86 -7.49
CA LYS A 109 4.02 -4.24 -7.79
C LYS A 109 3.27 -4.81 -8.99
N ALA A 110 1.96 -4.56 -9.09
CA ALA A 110 1.15 -4.98 -10.24
C ALA A 110 1.66 -4.41 -11.56
N ASN A 111 2.25 -3.21 -11.51
CA ASN A 111 2.85 -2.52 -12.65
C ASN A 111 4.34 -2.85 -12.86
N ASN A 112 4.84 -3.95 -12.26
CA ASN A 112 6.24 -4.39 -12.33
C ASN A 112 7.25 -3.35 -11.81
N ILE A 113 6.83 -2.47 -10.92
CA ILE A 113 7.73 -1.52 -10.26
C ILE A 113 8.25 -2.14 -8.98
N LYS A 114 9.58 -2.16 -8.85
CA LYS A 114 10.25 -2.66 -7.66
C LYS A 114 10.01 -1.67 -6.51
N VAL A 115 9.35 -2.15 -5.47
CA VAL A 115 8.97 -1.36 -4.30
C VAL A 115 9.28 -2.12 -3.01
N GLN A 116 9.77 -1.40 -2.00
CA GLN A 116 10.10 -1.93 -0.67
C GLN A 116 9.63 -0.97 0.41
N TRP A 117 9.40 -1.46 1.62
CA TRP A 117 9.19 -0.57 2.76
C TRP A 117 10.46 0.23 3.05
N GLN A 118 10.29 1.51 3.38
CA GLN A 118 11.38 2.29 3.98
C GLN A 118 11.60 1.77 5.41
N ILE A 119 12.72 1.09 5.61
CA ILE A 119 13.21 0.74 6.95
C ILE A 119 14.06 1.92 7.42
N ARG A 120 13.77 2.45 8.62
CA ARG A 120 14.61 3.47 9.27
C ARG A 120 15.70 2.81 10.07
#